data_AF-A0A833EPF3-F1
#
_entry.id   AF-A0A833EPF3-F1
#
_cell.length_a   1.000
_cell.length_b   1.000
_cell.length_c   1.000
_cell.angle_alpha   90.00
_cell.angle_beta   90.00
_cell.angle_gamma   90.00
#
_symmetry.space_group_name_H-M   'P 1'
#
loop_
_entity.id
_entity.type
_entity.pdbx_description
1 polymer ?
#
loop_
_entity_poly.entity_id
_entity_poly.type
_entity_poly.pdbx_seq_one_letter_code
_entity_poly.pdbx_strand_id
1 'polypeptide(L)' 'KDATLIVTDGDPRDSRTHVELEVIQGRAVPLTSRHTRLNEKYKTKYARMK' A
#
# COMPACT_ATOMS: atom_id res chain seq x y z
N LYS A 1 22.01 -13.78 1.62
CA LYS A 1 21.63 -12.39 1.29
C LYS A 1 20.12 -12.35 1.36
N ASP A 2 19.55 -11.79 2.43
CA ASP A 2 18.09 -11.72 2.57
C ASP A 2 17.55 -10.74 1.51
N ALA A 3 16.62 -11.23 0.68
CA ALA A 3 16.03 -10.46 -0.41
C ALA A 3 14.92 -9.56 0.13
N THR A 4 15.33 -8.45 0.76
CA THR A 4 14.42 -7.39 1.21
C THR A 4 14.56 -6.17 0.30
N LEU A 5 13.47 -5.77 -0.35
CA LEU A 5 13.41 -4.67 -1.31
C LEU A 5 12.09 -3.92 -1.15
N ILE A 6 12.13 -2.60 -1.22
CA ILE A 6 10.96 -1.74 -1.33
C ILE A 6 11.06 -0.88 -2.59
N VAL A 7 9.94 -0.68 -3.27
CA VAL A 7 9.80 0.20 -4.44
C VAL A 7 8.84 1.32 -4.07
N THR A 8 9.28 2.56 -4.28
CA THR A 8 8.56 3.78 -3.91
C THR A 8 8.46 4.74 -5.10
N ASP A 9 7.40 5.54 -5.15
CA ASP A 9 7.16 6.54 -6.20
C ASP A 9 8.05 7.80 -6.07
N GLY A 10 8.75 7.95 -4.94
CA GLY A 10 9.59 9.09 -4.63
C GLY A 10 10.65 8.77 -3.56
N ASP A 11 11.08 9.79 -2.83
CA ASP A 11 12.08 9.65 -1.78
C ASP A 11 11.53 8.80 -0.61
N PRO A 12 12.15 7.67 -0.27
CA PRO A 12 11.72 6.83 0.86
C PRO A 12 11.68 7.56 2.22
N ARG A 13 12.29 8.73 2.34
CA ARG A 13 12.31 9.55 3.56
C ARG A 13 11.17 10.56 3.63
N ASP A 14 10.47 10.84 2.53
CA ASP A 14 9.28 11.69 2.53
C ASP A 14 8.07 10.87 3.00
N SER A 15 7.35 11.37 4.01
CA SER A 15 6.16 10.70 4.54
C SER A 15 4.97 10.71 3.57
N ARG A 16 5.04 11.50 2.50
CA ARG A 16 4.02 11.56 1.44
C ARG A 16 4.29 10.58 0.30
N THR A 17 5.45 9.96 0.27
CA THR A 17 5.82 8.96 -0.73
C THR A 17 5.06 7.66 -0.48
N HIS A 18 4.59 7.04 -1.56
CA HIS A 18 3.84 5.80 -1.50
C HIS A 18 4.74 4.62 -1.84
N VAL A 19 4.62 3.55 -1.05
CA VAL A 19 5.24 2.27 -1.35
C VAL A 19 4.35 1.55 -2.35
N GLU A 20 4.91 1.14 -3.49
CA GLU A 20 4.20 0.39 -4.54
C GLU A 20 4.41 -1.11 -4.39
N LEU A 21 5.60 -1.53 -3.94
CA LEU A 21 5.95 -2.94 -3.74
C LEU A 21 6.87 -3.09 -2.53
N GLU A 22 6.56 -4.07 -1.70
CA GLU A 22 7.42 -4.45 -0.57
C GLU A 22 7.65 -5.97 -0.59
N VAL A 23 8.92 -6.35 -0.60
CA VAL A 23 9.39 -7.74 -0.54
C VAL A 23 10.27 -7.86 0.69
N ILE A 24 9.95 -8.81 1.57
CA ILE A 24 10.74 -9.12 2.76
C ILE A 24 11.12 -10.60 2.71
N GLN A 25 12.42 -10.90 2.76
CA GLN A 25 12.93 -12.29 2.71
C GLN A 25 12.38 -13.09 1.52
N GLY A 26 12.22 -12.43 0.36
CA GLY A 26 11.68 -13.04 -0.85
C GLY A 26 10.16 -13.25 -0.87
N ARG A 27 9.41 -12.77 0.12
CA ARG A 27 7.95 -12.80 0.14
C ARG A 27 7.38 -11.41 -0.12
N ALA A 28 6.42 -11.31 -1.03
CA ALA A 28 5.65 -10.09 -1.23
C ALA A 28 4.74 -9.85 -0.03
N VAL A 29 4.83 -8.65 0.55
CA VAL A 29 4.03 -8.24 1.71
C VAL A 29 2.83 -7.42 1.23
N PRO A 30 1.62 -7.69 1.72
CA PRO A 30 0.45 -6.89 1.37
C PRO A 30 0.55 -5.50 1.99
N LEU A 31 0.53 -4.48 1.14
CA LEU A 31 0.54 -3.06 1.53
C LEU A 31 -0.83 -2.54 1.99
N THR A 32 -1.79 -3.44 2.21
CA THR A 32 -3.15 -3.06 2.62
C THR A 32 -3.21 -2.82 4.13
N SER A 33 -3.84 -1.72 4.53
CA SER A 33 -4.07 -1.37 5.92
C SER A 33 -5.57 -1.38 6.23
N ARG A 34 -5.93 -1.37 7.51
CA ARG A 34 -7.33 -1.19 7.94
C ARG A 34 -7.94 0.09 7.35
N HIS A 35 -7.14 1.15 7.23
CA HIS A 35 -7.56 2.43 6.68
C HIS A 35 -7.88 2.35 5.18
N THR A 36 -7.03 1.70 4.38
CA THR A 36 -7.24 1.55 2.93
C THR A 36 -8.50 0.73 2.66
N ARG A 37 -8.69 -0.37 3.41
CA ARG A 37 -9.90 -1.20 3.33
C ARG A 37 -11.17 -0.44 3.72
N LEU A 38 -11.10 0.42 4.74
CA LEU A 38 -12.24 1.24 5.15
C LEU A 38 -12.58 2.30 4.09
N ASN A 39 -11.56 2.94 3.52
CA ASN A 39 -11.72 3.90 2.42
C ASN A 39 -12.41 3.25 1.21
N GLU A 40 -11.93 2.07 0.79
CA GLU A 40 -12.57 1.30 -0.29
C GLU A 40 -14.03 0.98 0.02
N LYS A 41 -14.33 0.50 1.24
CA LYS A 41 -15.71 0.22 1.67
C LYS A 41 -16.62 1.44 1.51
N TYR A 42 -16.18 2.62 1.94
CA TYR A 42 -16.98 3.84 1.84
C TYR A 42 -17.09 4.33 0.39
N LYS A 43 -16.01 4.28 -0.39
CA LYS A 43 -16.06 4.58 -1.83
C LYS A 43 -17.09 3.72 -2.55
N THR A 44 -17.09 2.41 -2.32
CA THR A 44 -18.09 1.49 -2.89
C THR A 44 -19.50 1.81 -2.41
N LYS A 45 -19.68 2.16 -1.13
CA LYS A 45 -20.98 2.55 -0.58
C LYS A 45 -21.56 3.77 -1.32
N TYR A 46 -20.78 4.83 -1.48
CA TYR A 46 -21.22 6.05 -2.16
C TYR A 46 -21.43 5.83 -3.66
N ALA A 47 -20.60 5.03 -4.32
CA ALA A 47 -20.77 4.70 -5.73
C ALA A 47 -22.09 3.96 -6.02
N ARG A 48 -22.57 3.13 -5.08
CA ARG A 48 -23.86 2.41 -5.19
C ARG A 48 -25.08 3.25 -4.85
N MET A 49 -24.90 4.40 -4.19
CA MET A 49 -26.00 5.31 -3.84
C MET A 49 -26.25 6.38 -4.91
N LYS A 50 -25.39 6.44 -5.94
CA LYS A 50 -25.58 7.24 -7.14
C LYS A 50 -26.35 6.42 -8.19
#